data_AF-A0A3D2JCK6-F1
#
_entry.id   AF-A0A3D2JCK6-F1
#
_cell.length_a   1.000
_cell.length_b   1.000
_cell.length_c   1.000
_cell.angle_alpha   90.00
_cell.angle_beta   90.00
_cell.angle_gamma   90.00
#
_symmetry.space_group_name_H-M   'P 1'
#
loop_
_entity.id
_entity.type
_entity.pdbx_description
1 polymer ?
#
loop_
_entity_poly.entity_id
_entity_poly.type
_entity_poly.pdbx_seq_one_letter_code
_entity_poly.pdbx_strand_id
1 'polypeptide(L)'
;MPEMKIYNRLTMLRAERGLSRLALANALGINYQTIGYLERGEYNPSLELAFRISEFFHLPIEAIFSTHPFKPLSEEVYSRRQSEKDGVSE
;
A
#
# COMPACT_ATOMS: atom_id res chain seq x y z
N MET A 1 18.58 -10.59 14.07
CA MET A 1 18.08 -9.35 13.46
C MET A 1 16.58 -9.30 13.74
N PRO A 2 16.04 -8.24 14.38
CA PRO A 2 14.59 -8.13 14.53
C PRO A 2 13.94 -8.07 13.12
N GLU A 3 12.79 -8.72 12.98
CA GLU A 3 12.06 -8.74 11.71
C GLU A 3 11.61 -7.31 11.34
N MET A 4 11.89 -6.90 10.10
CA MET A 4 11.50 -5.58 9.61
C MET A 4 9.98 -5.56 9.38
N LYS A 5 9.28 -4.63 10.03
CA LYS A 5 7.84 -4.44 9.82
C LYS A 5 7.60 -3.76 8.48
N ILE A 6 6.80 -4.39 7.62
CA ILE A 6 6.33 -3.77 6.37
C ILE A 6 4.93 -3.17 6.58
N TYR A 7 4.82 -1.88 6.33
CA TYR A 7 3.57 -1.13 6.28
C TYR A 7 2.95 -1.31 4.89
N ASN A 8 1.61 -1.29 4.79
CA ASN A 8 0.92 -1.40 3.51
C ASN A 8 -0.33 -0.50 3.43
N ARG A 9 -0.74 -0.19 2.20
CA ARG A 9 -1.99 0.52 1.88
C ARG A 9 -3.11 -0.40 1.37
N LEU A 10 -3.00 -1.72 1.58
CA LEU A 10 -3.87 -2.69 0.93
C LEU A 10 -5.35 -2.48 1.27
N THR A 11 -5.67 -2.17 2.53
CA THR A 11 -7.03 -1.84 2.98
C THR A 11 -7.61 -0.65 2.22
N MET A 12 -6.82 0.42 2.06
CA MET A 12 -7.23 1.65 1.36
C MET A 12 -7.43 1.37 -0.13
N LEU A 13 -6.44 0.78 -0.80
CA LEU A 13 -6.49 0.46 -2.23
C LEU A 13 -7.65 -0.48 -2.57
N ARG A 14 -7.94 -1.43 -1.69
CA ARG A 14 -9.07 -2.35 -1.85
C ARG A 14 -10.40 -1.60 -1.72
N ALA A 15 -10.53 -0.72 -0.72
CA ALA A 15 -11.73 0.09 -0.53
C ALA A 15 -11.98 1.06 -1.69
N GLU A 16 -10.93 1.71 -2.21
CA GLU A 16 -11.00 2.61 -3.37
C GLU A 16 -11.57 1.91 -4.63
N ARG A 17 -11.28 0.62 -4.79
CA ARG A 17 -11.79 -0.19 -5.91
C ARG A 17 -13.08 -0.94 -5.59
N GLY A 18 -13.68 -0.72 -4.41
CA GLY A 18 -14.90 -1.41 -3.99
C GLY A 18 -14.73 -2.93 -3.84
N LEU A 19 -13.50 -3.41 -3.63
CA LEU A 19 -13.20 -4.83 -3.58
C LEU A 19 -13.44 -5.40 -2.17
N SER A 20 -13.99 -6.60 -2.08
CA SER A 20 -13.96 -7.39 -0.84
C SER A 20 -12.60 -8.10 -0.71
N ARG A 21 -12.24 -8.52 0.52
CA ARG A 21 -11.02 -9.34 0.72
C ARG A 21 -11.06 -10.62 -0.10
N LEU A 22 -12.24 -11.22 -0.26
CA LEU A 22 -12.45 -12.43 -1.06
C LEU A 22 -12.26 -12.17 -2.55
N ALA A 23 -12.77 -11.04 -3.05
CA ALA A 23 -12.57 -10.66 -4.45
C ALA A 23 -11.08 -10.46 -4.75
N LEU A 24 -10.35 -9.77 -3.88
CA LEU A 24 -8.90 -9.58 -4.05
C LEU A 24 -8.12 -10.89 -3.96
N ALA A 25 -8.45 -11.74 -2.98
CA ALA A 25 -7.82 -13.05 -2.82
C ALA A 25 -8.02 -13.94 -4.05
N ASN A 26 -9.24 -13.97 -4.60
CA ASN A 26 -9.58 -14.71 -5.82
C ASN A 26 -8.82 -14.17 -7.04
N ALA A 27 -8.77 -12.85 -7.21
CA ALA A 27 -8.02 -12.22 -8.31
C ALA A 27 -6.52 -12.51 -8.23
N LEU A 28 -5.98 -12.59 -7.02
CA LEU A 28 -4.59 -12.95 -6.75
C LEU A 28 -4.38 -14.46 -6.58
N GLY A 29 -5.39 -15.32 -6.76
CA GLY A 29 -5.25 -16.77 -6.59
C GLY A 29 -4.58 -17.19 -5.28
N ILE A 30 -4.86 -16.49 -4.18
CA ILE A 30 -4.30 -16.77 -2.85
C ILE A 30 -5.40 -17.03 -1.82
N ASN A 31 -5.01 -17.51 -0.64
CA ASN A 31 -5.93 -17.72 0.47
C ASN A 31 -6.52 -16.37 0.95
N TYR A 32 -7.83 -16.34 1.16
CA TYR A 32 -8.56 -15.21 1.73
C TYR A 32 -7.92 -14.64 3.01
N GLN A 33 -7.47 -15.51 3.91
CA GLN A 33 -6.87 -15.12 5.18
C GLN A 33 -5.58 -14.33 4.98
N THR A 34 -4.81 -14.63 3.92
CA THR A 34 -3.58 -13.92 3.56
C THR A 34 -3.83 -12.43 3.36
N ILE A 35 -4.95 -12.03 2.73
CA ILE A 35 -5.30 -10.61 2.60
C ILE A 35 -5.54 -9.98 3.97
N GLY A 36 -6.24 -10.68 4.87
CA GLY A 36 -6.46 -10.20 6.23
C GLY A 36 -5.16 -10.01 7.02
N TYR A 37 -4.24 -10.98 6.93
CA TYR A 37 -2.93 -10.91 7.59
C TYR A 37 -2.06 -9.77 7.04
N LEU A 38 -2.05 -9.59 5.72
CA LEU A 38 -1.36 -8.47 5.08
C LEU A 38 -1.92 -7.13 5.56
N GLU A 39 -3.25 -6.93 5.50
CA GLU A 39 -3.88 -5.67 5.89
C GLU A 39 -3.61 -5.27 7.36
N ARG A 40 -3.45 -6.26 8.26
CA ARG A 40 -3.09 -6.02 9.67
C ARG A 40 -1.58 -5.90 9.92
N GLY A 41 -0.76 -6.18 8.92
CA GLY A 41 0.70 -6.21 9.05
C GLY A 41 1.20 -7.35 9.94
N GLU A 42 0.44 -8.43 10.03
CA GLU A 42 0.81 -9.66 10.77
C GLU A 42 1.72 -10.57 9.94
N TYR A 43 1.83 -10.31 8.64
CA TYR A 43 2.61 -11.09 7.70
C TYR A 43 3.26 -10.17 6.67
N ASN A 44 4.56 -10.36 6.44
CA ASN A 44 5.29 -9.73 5.35
C ASN A 44 5.08 -10.54 4.07
N PRO A 45 4.65 -9.94 2.94
CA PRO A 45 4.49 -10.67 1.70
C PRO A 45 5.82 -11.22 1.19
N SER A 46 5.79 -12.36 0.51
CA SER A 46 6.92 -12.75 -0.36
C SER A 46 7.12 -11.69 -1.46
N LEU A 47 8.33 -11.61 -2.00
CA LEU A 47 8.62 -10.70 -3.12
C LEU A 47 7.68 -10.96 -4.31
N GLU A 48 7.42 -12.22 -4.63
CA GLU A 48 6.48 -12.63 -5.67
C GLU A 48 5.06 -12.08 -5.41
N LEU A 49 4.55 -12.23 -4.18
CA LEU A 49 3.22 -11.73 -3.85
C LEU A 49 3.15 -10.20 -3.90
N ALA A 50 4.22 -9.51 -3.49
CA ALA A 50 4.32 -8.06 -3.60
C ALA A 50 4.25 -7.58 -5.06
N PHE A 51 4.95 -8.26 -5.98
CA PHE A 51 4.88 -7.96 -7.42
C PHE A 51 3.49 -8.23 -7.99
N ARG A 52 2.86 -9.37 -7.67
CA ARG A 52 1.50 -9.67 -8.14
C ARG A 52 0.47 -8.65 -7.67
N ILE A 53 0.61 -8.17 -6.43
CA ILE A 53 -0.23 -7.11 -5.89
C ILE A 53 0.03 -5.79 -6.64
N SER A 54 1.29 -5.43 -6.88
CA SER A 54 1.71 -4.28 -7.67
C SER A 54 1.09 -4.29 -9.08
N GLU A 55 1.19 -5.41 -9.79
CA GLU A 55 0.61 -5.60 -11.12
C GLU A 55 -0.92 -5.49 -11.10
N PHE A 56 -1.59 -6.13 -10.14
CA PHE A 56 -3.05 -6.05 -9.99
C PHE A 56 -3.52 -4.61 -9.74
N PHE A 57 -2.79 -3.87 -8.91
CA PHE A 57 -3.11 -2.46 -8.62
C PHE A 57 -2.57 -1.49 -9.67
N HIS A 58 -1.76 -1.91 -10.64
CA HIS A 58 -1.08 -1.01 -11.57
C HIS A 58 -0.36 0.14 -10.85
N LEU A 59 0.25 -0.18 -9.71
CA LEU A 59 0.97 0.77 -8.85
C LEU A 59 2.36 0.21 -8.56
N PRO A 60 3.39 1.06 -8.44
CA PRO A 60 4.69 0.58 -8.04
C PRO A 60 4.65 0.00 -6.61
N ILE A 61 5.57 -0.92 -6.30
CA ILE A 61 5.59 -1.63 -5.00
C ILE A 61 5.64 -0.63 -3.84
N GLU A 62 6.45 0.41 -3.93
CA GLU A 62 6.62 1.45 -2.91
C GLU A 62 5.36 2.29 -2.64
N ALA A 63 4.41 2.33 -3.59
CA ALA A 63 3.12 2.96 -3.34
C ALA A 63 2.17 2.08 -2.52
N ILE A 64 2.44 0.77 -2.47
CA ILE A 64 1.61 -0.22 -1.78
C ILE A 64 2.24 -0.65 -0.46
N PHE A 65 3.55 -0.84 -0.43
CA PHE A 65 4.34 -1.34 0.69
C PHE A 65 5.47 -0.38 1.04
N SER A 66 5.79 -0.28 2.34
CA SER A 66 6.86 0.59 2.81
C SER A 66 7.52 0.03 4.06
N THR A 67 8.82 0.28 4.22
CA THR A 67 9.56 0.00 5.45
C THR A 67 9.32 1.04 6.54
N HIS A 68 8.60 2.12 6.22
CA HIS A 68 8.22 3.20 7.11
C HIS A 68 6.70 3.40 7.10
N PRO A 69 6.09 3.90 8.20
CA PRO A 69 4.67 4.26 8.20
C PRO A 69 4.35 5.21 7.04
N PHE A 70 3.23 4.96 6.36
CA PHE A 70 2.71 5.90 5.37
C PHE A 70 2.21 7.16 6.06
N LYS A 71 2.52 8.31 5.48
CA LYS A 71 1.95 9.58 5.92
C LYS A 71 0.45 9.60 5.59
N PRO A 72 -0.37 10.30 6.41
CA PRO A 72 -1.75 10.55 6.05
C PRO A 72 -1.83 11.29 4.71
N LEU A 73 -2.83 10.94 3.88
CA LEU A 73 -3.02 11.60 2.58
C LEU A 73 -3.18 13.12 2.70
N SER A 74 -3.82 13.59 3.78
CA SER A 74 -3.94 15.03 4.07
C SER A 74 -2.57 15.70 4.20
N GLU A 75 -1.63 15.08 4.91
CA GLU A 75 -0.27 15.59 5.07
C GLU A 75 0.42 15.67 3.70
N GLU A 76 0.38 14.60 2.91
CA GLU A 76 1.00 14.54 1.58
C GLU A 76 0.46 15.63 0.63
N VAL A 77 -0.86 15.85 0.63
CA VAL A 77 -1.52 16.83 -0.24
C VAL A 77 -1.19 18.27 0.17
N TYR A 78 -1.19 18.59 1.46
CA TYR A 78 -0.93 19.96 1.91
C TYR A 78 0.55 20.33 1.94
N SER A 79 1.46 19.36 2.17
CA SER A 79 2.91 19.60 2.06
C SER A 79 3.32 19.96 0.63
N ARG A 80 2.72 19.33 -0.38
CA ARG A 80 3.03 19.63 -1.80
C ARG A 80 2.60 21.05 -2.20
N ARG A 81 1.46 21.51 -1.68
CA ARG A 81 0.97 22.89 -1.90
C ARG A 81 1.84 23.96 -1.23
N GLN A 82 2.60 23.61 -0.19
CA GLN A 82 3.56 24.53 0.44
C GLN A 82 4.84 24.62 -0.40
N SER A 83 5.41 23.48 -0.84
CA SER A 83 6.58 23.48 -1.71
C SER A 83 6.36 24.16 -3.07
N GLU A 84 5.15 24.09 -3.63
CA GLU A 84 4.80 24.79 -4.88
C GLU A 84 4.64 26.31 -4.70
N LYS A 85 4.30 26.78 -3.49
CA LYS A 85 4.23 28.22 -3.18
C LYS A 85 5.60 28.83 -2.88
N ASP A 86 6.51 28.05 -2.30
CA ASP A 86 7.86 28.49 -1.97
C ASP A 86 8.81 28.46 -3.19
N GLY A 87 8.39 27.83 -4.30
CA GLY A 87 9.15 27.74 -5.56
C GLY A 87 8.85 28.82 -6.61
N VAL A 88 8.02 29.83 -6.30
CA VAL A 88 7.80 31.02 -7.15
C VAL A 88 8.46 32.23 -6.48
N SER A 89 9.78 32.18 -6.38
CA SER A 89 10.61 33.31 -5.98
C SER A 89 11.99 33.13 -6.61
N GLU A 90 12.04 33.23 -7.93
CA GLU A 90 13.18 33.69 -8.71
C GLU A 90 12.70 34.19 -10.08
#